data_AF-A0A3D4NJQ3-F1
#
_entry.id   AF-A0A3D4NJQ3-F1
#
_cell.length_a   1.000
_cell.length_b   1.000
_cell.length_c   1.000
_cell.angle_alpha   90.00
_cell.angle_beta   90.00
_cell.angle_gamma   90.00
#
_symmetry.space_group_name_H-M   'P 1'
#
loop_
_entity.id
_entity.type
_entity.pdbx_description
1 polymer ?
#
loop_
_entity_poly.entity_id
_entity_poly.type
_entity_poly.pdbx_seq_one_letter_code
_entity_poly.pdbx_strand_id
1 'polypeptide(L)'
;MSTPLLQPAFTDPVLDAQRGFRAALKALAGPGLIQTLHATPSLEGLAPATYALCLALLDADTPLWLAPAFDTPAIRANLAFHCGCPLTPRRETARFALLGAEDLLDLSGFEQGNDRYPDQSCTLLVQLPSLDGGAGLAWRGPG
;
A
#
# COMPACT_ATOMS: atom_id res chain seq x y z
N MET A 1 -15.15 24.78 4.43
CA MET A 1 -15.06 24.42 3.00
C MET A 1 -15.07 22.90 2.94
N SER A 2 -16.06 22.26 2.31
CA SER A 2 -16.08 20.80 2.21
C SER A 2 -14.97 20.36 1.24
N THR A 3 -14.01 19.56 1.72
CA THR A 3 -12.98 18.94 0.89
C THR A 3 -13.69 18.10 -0.20
N PRO A 4 -13.32 18.24 -1.49
CA PRO A 4 -13.90 17.40 -2.53
C PRO A 4 -13.60 15.93 -2.24
N LEU A 5 -14.62 15.09 -2.41
CA LEU A 5 -14.56 13.67 -2.08
C LEU A 5 -13.59 12.89 -3.00
N LEU A 6 -13.36 13.38 -4.21
CA LEU A 6 -12.32 12.89 -5.13
C LEU A 6 -11.19 13.91 -5.23
N GLN A 7 -9.95 13.43 -5.08
CA GLN A 7 -8.72 14.21 -5.17
C GLN A 7 -7.92 13.76 -6.41
N PRO A 8 -7.08 14.63 -7.00
CA PRO A 8 -6.23 14.25 -8.13
C PRO A 8 -5.24 13.13 -7.77
N ALA A 9 -5.02 12.21 -8.71
CA ALA A 9 -3.99 11.18 -8.62
C ALA A 9 -2.70 11.63 -9.34
N PHE A 10 -2.01 10.72 -10.04
CA PHE A 10 -0.82 11.04 -10.82
C PHE A 10 -1.10 12.06 -11.93
N THR A 11 -0.10 12.91 -12.22
CA THR A 11 -0.16 13.87 -13.33
C THR A 11 0.05 13.18 -14.67
N ASP A 12 1.00 12.24 -14.75
CA ASP A 12 1.15 11.31 -15.87
C ASP A 12 0.89 9.89 -15.37
N PRO A 13 -0.37 9.38 -15.46
CA PRO A 13 -0.74 8.11 -14.85
C PRO A 13 0.14 6.93 -15.29
N VAL A 14 0.56 6.90 -16.55
CA VAL A 14 1.34 5.78 -17.09
C VAL A 14 2.79 5.85 -16.59
N LEU A 15 3.46 6.99 -16.78
CA LEU A 15 4.87 7.11 -16.41
C LEU A 15 5.06 7.09 -14.89
N ASP A 16 4.16 7.73 -14.14
CA ASP A 16 4.29 7.83 -12.70
C ASP A 16 3.94 6.49 -12.01
N ALA A 17 2.93 5.76 -12.48
CA ALA A 17 2.68 4.40 -12.01
C ALA A 17 3.86 3.46 -12.30
N GLN A 18 4.45 3.52 -13.50
CA GLN A 18 5.62 2.71 -13.86
C GLN A 18 6.85 3.02 -12.98
N ARG A 19 7.06 4.30 -12.66
CA ARG A 19 8.11 4.73 -11.72
C ARG A 19 7.85 4.22 -10.31
N GLY A 20 6.61 4.33 -9.83
CA GLY A 20 6.18 3.83 -8.52
C GLY A 20 6.36 2.31 -8.40
N PHE A 21 5.89 1.56 -9.38
CA PHE A 21 6.04 0.11 -9.45
C PHE A 21 7.51 -0.31 -9.43
N ARG A 22 8.37 0.34 -10.24
CA ARG A 22 9.81 0.06 -10.26
C ARG A 22 10.49 0.38 -8.93
N ALA A 23 10.07 1.43 -8.23
CA ALA A 23 10.58 1.75 -6.90
C ALA A 23 10.17 0.69 -5.88
N ALA A 24 8.93 0.20 -5.93
CA ALA A 24 8.47 -0.91 -5.10
C ALA A 24 9.28 -2.19 -5.34
N LEU A 25 9.50 -2.56 -6.62
CA LEU A 25 10.35 -3.71 -6.97
C LEU A 25 11.78 -3.57 -6.43
N LYS A 26 12.37 -2.37 -6.51
CA LYS A 26 13.71 -2.12 -5.95
C LYS A 26 13.73 -2.25 -4.43
N ALA A 27 12.71 -1.77 -3.73
CA ALA A 27 12.60 -1.90 -2.29
C ALA A 27 12.46 -3.38 -1.85
N LEU A 28 11.67 -4.16 -2.58
CA LEU A 28 11.49 -5.59 -2.32
C LEU A 28 12.75 -6.40 -2.65
N ALA A 29 13.47 -6.04 -3.71
CA ALA A 29 14.70 -6.70 -4.13
C ALA A 29 15.92 -6.37 -3.25
N GLY A 30 15.87 -5.27 -2.48
CA GLY A 30 16.90 -4.89 -1.52
C GLY A 30 16.29 -4.54 -0.16
N PRO A 31 15.85 -5.54 0.63
CA PRO A 31 15.22 -5.32 1.92
C PRO A 31 16.07 -4.43 2.84
N GLY A 32 15.44 -3.42 3.44
CA GLY A 32 16.10 -2.44 4.29
C GLY A 32 16.66 -1.22 3.56
N LEU A 33 16.68 -1.20 2.22
CA LEU A 33 17.05 -0.02 1.44
C LEU A 33 15.84 0.89 1.21
N ILE A 34 15.91 2.12 1.71
CA ILE A 34 14.87 3.13 1.50
C ILE A 34 14.87 3.57 0.03
N GLN A 35 13.71 3.47 -0.62
CA GLN A 35 13.49 3.99 -1.97
C GLN A 35 12.67 5.28 -1.92
N THR A 36 13.04 6.26 -2.75
CA THR A 36 12.31 7.53 -2.87
C THR A 36 11.30 7.47 -4.02
N LEU A 37 10.06 7.88 -3.74
CA LEU A 37 9.04 8.11 -4.75
C LEU A 37 9.01 9.59 -5.13
N HIS A 38 9.06 9.89 -6.42
CA HIS A 38 9.07 11.27 -6.91
C HIS A 38 7.68 11.81 -7.26
N ALA A 39 6.81 10.94 -7.79
CA ALA A 39 5.42 11.28 -8.04
C ALA A 39 4.61 10.93 -6.79
N THR A 40 4.22 11.95 -6.02
CA THR A 40 3.59 11.78 -4.71
C THR A 40 2.28 12.58 -4.65
N PRO A 41 1.20 12.10 -5.30
CA PRO A 41 -0.10 12.72 -5.14
C PRO A 41 -0.54 12.67 -3.68
N SER A 42 -1.34 13.65 -3.27
CA SER A 42 -1.84 13.76 -1.91
C SER A 42 -3.26 13.22 -1.81
N LEU A 43 -3.52 12.41 -0.80
CA LEU A 43 -4.86 12.05 -0.36
C LEU A 43 -4.93 12.26 1.16
N GLU A 44 -5.86 13.09 1.61
CA GLU A 44 -6.06 13.34 3.05
C GLU A 44 -6.24 12.02 3.81
N GLY A 45 -5.46 11.83 4.88
CA GLY A 45 -5.44 10.60 5.69
C GLY A 45 -4.40 9.55 5.24
N LEU A 46 -3.78 9.69 4.06
CA LEU A 46 -2.67 8.84 3.60
C LEU A 46 -1.38 9.64 3.48
N ALA A 47 -0.26 8.98 3.80
CA ALA A 47 1.05 9.48 3.44
C ALA A 47 1.18 9.48 1.91
N PRO A 48 1.88 10.46 1.31
CA PRO A 48 1.99 10.54 -0.14
C PRO A 48 2.63 9.30 -0.80
N ALA A 49 3.58 8.66 -0.11
CA ALA A 49 4.18 7.41 -0.56
C ALA A 49 3.18 6.24 -0.57
N THR A 50 2.35 6.13 0.47
CA THR A 50 1.28 5.14 0.56
C THR A 50 0.33 5.26 -0.61
N TYR A 51 -0.16 6.47 -0.89
CA TYR A 51 -1.12 6.68 -1.97
C TYR A 51 -0.50 6.43 -3.35
N ALA A 52 0.75 6.86 -3.57
CA ALA A 52 1.49 6.54 -4.79
C ALA A 52 1.67 5.03 -5.02
N LEU A 53 1.94 4.25 -3.96
CA LEU A 53 2.02 2.80 -4.05
C LEU A 53 0.65 2.18 -4.36
N CYS A 54 -0.43 2.64 -3.74
CA CYS A 54 -1.78 2.19 -4.06
C CYS A 54 -2.10 2.42 -5.55
N LEU A 55 -1.82 3.61 -6.08
CA LEU A 55 -2.04 3.94 -7.49
C LEU A 55 -1.18 3.13 -8.47
N ALA A 56 0.00 2.66 -8.02
CA ALA A 56 0.93 1.92 -8.87
C ALA A 56 0.75 0.39 -8.81
N LEU A 57 0.17 -0.14 -7.73
CA LEU A 57 0.10 -1.57 -7.46
C LEU A 57 -1.31 -2.15 -7.51
N LEU A 58 -2.33 -1.32 -7.25
CA LEU A 58 -3.71 -1.79 -7.14
C LEU A 58 -4.46 -1.64 -8.45
N ASP A 59 -5.22 -2.67 -8.78
CA ASP A 59 -6.12 -2.77 -9.92
C ASP A 59 -7.40 -3.56 -9.55
N ALA A 60 -8.26 -3.79 -10.54
CA ALA A 60 -9.53 -4.50 -10.38
C ALA A 60 -9.40 -5.95 -9.87
N ASP A 61 -8.23 -6.59 -10.05
CA ASP A 61 -7.98 -7.98 -9.65
C ASP A 61 -7.32 -8.10 -8.26
N THR A 62 -7.11 -6.96 -7.59
CA THR A 62 -6.42 -6.89 -6.29
C THR A 62 -7.35 -6.40 -5.15
N PRO A 63 -8.17 -7.29 -4.55
CA PRO A 63 -8.95 -6.93 -3.37
C PRO A 63 -8.11 -6.30 -2.26
N LEU A 64 -8.54 -5.14 -1.78
CA LEU A 64 -7.87 -4.37 -0.73
C LEU A 64 -8.66 -4.41 0.57
N TRP A 65 -7.98 -4.77 1.66
CA TRP A 65 -8.47 -4.56 3.02
C TRP A 65 -7.92 -3.25 3.59
N LEU A 66 -8.77 -2.47 4.26
CA LEU A 66 -8.39 -1.21 4.91
C LEU A 66 -8.44 -1.39 6.42
N ALA A 67 -7.37 -1.02 7.11
CA ALA A 67 -7.45 -0.85 8.56
C ALA A 67 -8.45 0.26 8.92
N PRO A 68 -9.09 0.19 10.11
CA PRO A 68 -10.13 1.15 10.50
C PRO A 68 -9.70 2.63 10.38
N ALA A 69 -8.42 2.94 10.63
CA ALA A 69 -7.88 4.29 10.52
C ALA A 69 -7.89 4.85 9.07
N PHE A 70 -7.83 3.98 8.07
CA PHE A 70 -7.87 4.36 6.64
C PHE A 70 -9.24 4.14 6.01
N ASP A 71 -10.19 3.58 6.75
CA ASP A 71 -11.51 3.26 6.25
C ASP A 71 -12.45 4.48 6.23
N THR A 72 -12.07 5.50 5.46
CA THR A 72 -12.82 6.75 5.33
C THR A 72 -13.54 6.84 3.99
N PRO A 73 -14.67 7.58 3.89
CA PRO A 73 -15.38 7.77 2.62
C PRO A 73 -14.48 8.35 1.51
N ALA A 74 -13.57 9.27 1.86
CA ALA A 74 -12.63 9.85 0.91
C ALA A 74 -11.61 8.83 0.40
N ILE A 75 -11.00 8.04 1.29
CA ILE A 75 -10.04 7.01 0.89
C ILE A 75 -10.71 5.93 0.04
N ARG A 76 -11.86 5.42 0.48
CA ARG A 76 -12.64 4.44 -0.29
C ARG A 76 -12.95 4.92 -1.70
N ALA A 77 -13.46 6.15 -1.83
CA ALA A 77 -13.85 6.71 -3.11
C ALA A 77 -12.67 6.92 -4.06
N ASN A 78 -11.54 7.42 -3.56
CA ASN A 78 -10.36 7.64 -4.38
C ASN A 78 -9.70 6.32 -4.84
N LEU A 79 -9.64 5.31 -3.97
CA LEU A 79 -9.10 4.00 -4.35
C LEU A 79 -10.02 3.29 -5.33
N ALA A 80 -11.34 3.32 -5.11
CA ALA A 80 -12.29 2.75 -6.06
C ALA A 80 -12.26 3.46 -7.42
N PHE A 81 -12.16 4.79 -7.44
CA PHE A 81 -12.17 5.57 -8.68
C PHE A 81 -10.85 5.46 -9.47
N HIS A 82 -9.71 5.60 -8.81
CA HIS A 82 -8.41 5.66 -9.49
C HIS A 82 -7.76 4.29 -9.68
N CYS A 83 -7.95 3.35 -8.75
CA CYS A 83 -7.37 2.00 -8.84
C CYS A 83 -8.37 0.98 -9.37
N GLY A 84 -9.69 1.21 -9.19
CA GLY A 84 -10.70 0.21 -9.54
C GLY A 84 -10.69 -1.04 -8.65
N CYS A 85 -9.88 -1.06 -7.58
CA CYS A 85 -9.71 -2.23 -6.73
C CYS A 85 -10.96 -2.48 -5.86
N PRO A 86 -11.43 -3.74 -5.75
CA PRO A 86 -12.52 -4.07 -4.86
C PRO A 86 -12.08 -3.94 -3.40
N LEU A 87 -12.91 -3.32 -2.56
CA LEU A 87 -12.65 -3.25 -1.11
C LEU A 87 -13.29 -4.46 -0.42
N THR A 88 -12.53 -5.14 0.44
CA THR A 88 -13.02 -6.29 1.20
C THR A 88 -12.99 -6.03 2.71
N PRO A 89 -14.05 -6.39 3.46
CA PRO A 89 -14.02 -6.33 4.93
C PRO A 89 -13.26 -7.51 5.56
N ARG A 90 -12.91 -8.53 4.76
CA ARG A 90 -12.36 -9.81 5.22
C ARG A 90 -10.87 -9.92 4.89
N ARG A 91 -10.03 -10.04 5.92
CA ARG A 91 -8.56 -10.15 5.78
C ARG A 91 -8.16 -11.35 4.91
N GLU A 92 -8.90 -12.46 5.00
CA GLU A 92 -8.63 -13.72 4.30
C GLU A 92 -8.90 -13.66 2.79
N THR A 93 -9.54 -12.59 2.31
CA THR A 93 -9.82 -12.39 0.87
C THR A 93 -8.99 -11.26 0.27
N ALA A 94 -8.13 -10.63 1.06
CA ALA A 94 -7.33 -9.48 0.65
C ALA A 94 -6.08 -9.94 -0.12
N ARG A 95 -5.82 -9.30 -1.27
CA ARG A 95 -4.52 -9.39 -1.97
C ARG A 95 -3.56 -8.31 -1.51
N PHE A 96 -4.09 -7.16 -1.14
CA PHE A 96 -3.37 -6.11 -0.45
C PHE A 96 -4.09 -5.70 0.81
N ALA A 97 -3.33 -5.22 1.79
CA ALA A 97 -3.88 -4.61 2.99
C ALA A 97 -3.16 -3.30 3.29
N LEU A 98 -3.92 -2.27 3.65
CA LEU A 98 -3.39 -0.97 4.06
C LEU A 98 -3.52 -0.82 5.59
N LEU A 99 -2.38 -0.70 6.28
CA LEU A 99 -2.28 -0.78 7.73
C LEU A 99 -1.47 0.36 8.33
N GLY A 100 -1.76 0.67 9.59
CA GLY A 100 -1.00 1.59 10.43
C GLY A 100 -0.03 0.82 11.31
N ALA A 101 0.81 1.54 12.05
CA ALA A 101 1.76 0.92 12.98
C ALA A 101 1.04 0.15 14.10
N GLU A 102 -0.12 0.64 14.54
CA GLU A 102 -0.95 0.04 15.58
C GLU A 102 -1.56 -1.31 15.18
N ASP A 103 -1.78 -1.55 13.88
CA ASP A 103 -2.38 -2.79 13.39
C ASP A 103 -1.38 -3.95 13.35
N LEU A 104 -0.07 -3.67 13.46
CA LEU A 104 0.99 -4.68 13.45
C LEU A 104 0.94 -5.61 14.68
N LEU A 105 0.13 -5.29 15.69
CA LEU A 105 -0.10 -6.14 16.86
C LEU A 105 -0.84 -7.45 16.51
N ASP A 106 -1.63 -7.45 15.43
CA ASP A 106 -2.36 -8.62 14.96
C ASP A 106 -2.44 -8.67 13.44
N LEU A 107 -1.61 -9.54 12.87
CA LEU A 107 -1.61 -9.86 11.43
C LEU A 107 -2.34 -11.16 11.10
N SER A 108 -3.07 -11.74 12.06
CA SER A 108 -3.84 -12.96 11.81
C SER A 108 -4.97 -12.72 10.81
N GLY A 109 -5.28 -13.78 10.06
CA GLY A 109 -6.34 -13.77 9.04
C GLY A 109 -5.92 -13.26 7.66
N PHE A 110 -4.73 -12.68 7.48
CA PHE A 110 -4.21 -12.42 6.14
C PHE A 110 -3.65 -13.71 5.52
N GLU A 111 -3.93 -13.90 4.23
CA GLU A 111 -3.42 -15.03 3.46
C GLU A 111 -1.89 -14.99 3.37
N GLN A 112 -1.24 -16.10 3.71
CA GLN A 112 0.22 -16.23 3.65
C GLN A 112 0.69 -16.94 2.38
N GLY A 113 -0.25 -17.30 1.48
CA GLY A 113 0.03 -18.20 0.38
C GLY A 113 0.23 -19.64 0.88
N ASN A 114 0.64 -20.52 -0.02
CA ASN A 114 1.00 -21.91 0.32
C ASN A 114 2.12 -22.41 -0.58
N ASP A 115 2.67 -23.59 -0.28
CA ASP A 115 3.81 -24.17 -1.02
C ASP A 115 3.60 -24.25 -2.53
N ARG A 116 2.35 -24.46 -2.97
CA ARG A 116 2.02 -24.56 -4.39
C ARG A 116 1.77 -23.20 -5.04
N TYR A 117 1.28 -22.23 -4.27
CA TYR A 117 0.91 -20.89 -4.72
C TYR A 117 1.39 -19.83 -3.71
N PRO A 118 2.70 -19.63 -3.55
CA PRO A 118 3.24 -18.67 -2.58
C PRO A 118 2.96 -17.22 -2.98
N ASP A 119 2.74 -16.99 -4.27
CA ASP A 119 2.34 -15.72 -4.88
C ASP A 119 0.92 -15.28 -4.50
N GLN A 120 0.11 -16.17 -3.93
CA GLN A 120 -1.24 -15.85 -3.45
C GLN A 120 -1.26 -15.31 -2.00
N SER A 121 -0.11 -14.92 -1.47
CA SER A 121 -0.04 -14.19 -0.19
C SER A 121 -0.62 -12.78 -0.30
N CYS A 122 -1.05 -12.24 0.84
CA CYS A 122 -1.46 -10.86 0.97
C CYS A 122 -0.22 -9.97 1.15
N THR A 123 -0.11 -8.91 0.35
CA THR A 123 0.94 -7.89 0.52
C THR A 123 0.47 -6.79 1.47
N LEU A 124 1.22 -6.54 2.54
CA LEU A 124 0.90 -5.52 3.53
C LEU A 124 1.60 -4.19 3.18
N LEU A 125 0.83 -3.13 2.95
CA LEU A 125 1.30 -1.75 2.84
C LEU A 125 1.14 -1.09 4.21
N VAL A 126 2.25 -0.91 4.93
CA VAL A 126 2.24 -0.41 6.31
C VAL A 126 2.73 1.03 6.35
N GLN A 127 1.86 1.95 6.78
CA GLN A 127 2.20 3.35 6.98
C GLN A 127 2.76 3.56 8.39
N LEU A 128 4.01 4.02 8.46
CA LEU A 128 4.72 4.30 9.71
C LEU A 128 4.87 5.81 9.91
N PRO A 129 4.96 6.28 11.17
CA PRO A 129 5.22 7.70 11.47
C PRO A 129 6.65 8.14 11.09
N SER A 130 7.62 7.22 11.12
CA SER A 130 8.98 7.41 10.62
C SER A 130 9.57 6.07 10.16
N LEU A 131 10.57 6.13 9.27
CA LEU A 131 11.42 4.98 8.90
C LEU A 131 12.72 4.93 9.72
N ASP A 132 12.97 5.92 10.58
CA ASP A 132 14.11 6.02 11.48
C ASP A 132 13.68 6.07 12.96
N GLY A 133 14.66 6.10 13.87
CA GLY A 133 14.42 6.21 15.30
C GLY A 133 13.96 4.93 16.01
N GLY A 134 13.73 3.85 15.26
CA GLY A 134 13.49 2.51 15.80
C GLY A 134 14.75 1.80 16.30
N ALA A 135 14.59 0.56 16.77
CA ALA A 135 15.73 -0.29 17.12
C ALA A 135 16.61 -0.55 15.88
N GLY A 136 17.92 -0.47 16.05
CA GLY A 136 18.86 -0.82 14.99
C GLY A 136 18.76 -2.31 14.64
N LEU A 137 18.58 -2.63 13.35
CA LEU A 137 18.45 -3.99 12.84
C LEU A 137 19.60 -4.31 11.89
N ALA A 138 20.05 -5.56 11.91
CA ALA A 138 21.04 -6.08 10.97
C ALA A 138 20.38 -7.17 10.09
N TRP A 139 20.42 -6.98 8.79
CA TRP A 139 19.70 -7.80 7.81
C TRP A 139 20.68 -8.68 7.03
N ARG A 140 20.28 -9.92 6.72
CA ARG A 140 21.02 -10.88 5.88
C ARG A 140 20.03 -11.78 5.13
N GLY A 141 20.39 -12.21 3.93
CA GLY A 141 19.53 -13.02 3.07
C GLY A 141 19.71 -12.60 1.61
N PRO A 142 18.84 -13.05 0.69
CA PRO A 142 18.78 -12.51 -0.67
C PRO A 142 18.42 -11.02 -0.67
N GLY A 143 19.15 -10.23 -1.45
CA GLY A 143 19.09 -8.77 -1.41
C GLY A 143 20.01 -8.19 -0.34
#